data_AF-A0A9C8LX08-F1
#
_entry.id   AF-A0A9C8LX08-F1
#
_cell.length_a   1.000
_cell.length_b   1.000
_cell.length_c   1.000
_cell.angle_alpha   90.00
_cell.angle_beta   90.00
_cell.angle_gamma   90.00
#
_symmetry.space_group_name_H-M   'P 1'
#
loop_
_entity.id
_entity.type
_entity.pdbx_description
1 polymer ?
#
loop_
_entity_poly.entity_id
_entity_poly.type
_entity_poly.pdbx_seq_one_letter_code
_entity_poly.pdbx_strand_id
1 'polypeptide(L)'
;ILKAFKKLQDNGHLEIITCGATHGYFPLLSEDTSVQAQVKAAIYSYERFFGRKPLGIWLPEAAYRPSYEWNPPADHPSKDWPRLRKGVEEILFENGIKYFFVDSHLLKGGKHVGVYIDRFKILKELWKQFESNYHERPEEAEKIPYLPYLVSSTGGKKAVAIFTRDPETGLQVWSGEYGYPGDGNYLDFHKKHFPGGLRYWRVTSAKADLGDKLPYYVDKAFGRIPEQAGHFADLISDVLEKGCKGIKDETEVIVTAPFDTELFGHWWFEGPNWIYQVLKYLHEKGKVNLKTAGEFLKDNPPTRIISIPEGSWGQGGFHYIWMNEWTKWTWKHVYQAEYMMKEIVKPDDWEKDEFLKKLIQQLARELLILQASDWQFLISTWSARDYAEMRITKHSEDFLKLHEIIVEYKKNGKLSSSQQKYFDYLFDRDRIFPEVDPGWWRETKIKED
;
A
#
# COMPACT_ATOMS: atom_id res chain seq x y z
N ILE A 1 0.22 -16.95 -14.44
CA ILE A 1 -0.61 -16.04 -13.60
C ILE A 1 -0.78 -14.68 -14.27
N LEU A 2 0.25 -13.82 -14.37
CA LEU A 2 0.12 -12.45 -14.93
C LEU A 2 -0.56 -12.38 -16.32
N LYS A 3 -0.21 -13.28 -17.25
CA LYS A 3 -0.85 -13.34 -18.58
C LYS A 3 -2.37 -13.58 -18.50
N ALA A 4 -2.84 -14.37 -17.52
CA ALA A 4 -4.26 -14.66 -17.34
C ALA A 4 -5.00 -13.42 -16.80
N PHE A 5 -4.43 -12.74 -15.80
CA PHE A 5 -4.95 -11.48 -15.30
C PHE A 5 -4.97 -10.39 -16.38
N LYS A 6 -3.91 -10.28 -17.19
CA LYS A 6 -3.88 -9.39 -18.35
C LYS A 6 -5.06 -9.68 -19.29
N LYS A 7 -5.31 -10.95 -19.63
CA LYS A 7 -6.46 -11.34 -20.48
C LYS A 7 -7.80 -10.93 -19.86
N LEU A 8 -7.98 -11.10 -18.55
CA LEU A 8 -9.20 -10.66 -17.87
C LEU A 8 -9.37 -9.14 -17.93
N GLN A 9 -8.29 -8.37 -17.75
CA GLN A 9 -8.31 -6.92 -17.89
C GLN A 9 -8.56 -6.47 -19.35
N ASP A 10 -7.91 -7.11 -20.33
CA ASP A 10 -8.08 -6.78 -21.74
C ASP A 10 -9.53 -7.04 -22.19
N ASN A 11 -10.20 -8.02 -21.59
CA ASN A 11 -11.60 -8.35 -21.84
C ASN A 11 -12.60 -7.53 -21.01
N GLY A 12 -12.15 -6.60 -20.17
CA GLY A 12 -13.03 -5.75 -19.35
C GLY A 12 -13.67 -6.45 -18.15
N HIS A 13 -13.14 -7.60 -17.70
CA HIS A 13 -13.67 -8.29 -16.51
C HIS A 13 -13.08 -7.76 -15.20
N LEU A 14 -11.89 -7.16 -15.25
CA LEU A 14 -11.18 -6.63 -14.10
C LEU A 14 -10.43 -5.36 -14.50
N GLU A 15 -10.20 -4.48 -13.53
CA GLU A 15 -9.19 -3.45 -13.61
C GLU A 15 -8.06 -3.78 -12.63
N ILE A 16 -6.84 -3.89 -13.14
CA ILE A 16 -5.64 -4.11 -12.34
C ILE A 16 -5.00 -2.75 -12.13
N ILE A 17 -4.79 -2.40 -10.86
CA ILE A 17 -4.06 -1.21 -10.43
C ILE A 17 -2.62 -1.57 -10.06
N THR A 18 -1.77 -0.56 -9.91
CA THR A 18 -0.40 -0.74 -9.40
C THR A 18 -0.33 -0.45 -7.89
N CYS A 19 0.87 -0.52 -7.31
CA CYS A 19 1.18 -0.12 -5.93
C CYS A 19 2.48 0.71 -5.90
N GLY A 20 3.11 0.91 -4.75
CA GLY A 20 4.55 1.24 -4.66
C GLY A 20 5.41 0.03 -5.05
N ALA A 21 6.57 0.26 -5.66
CA ALA A 21 7.44 -0.78 -6.24
C ALA A 21 7.68 -1.98 -5.32
N THR A 22 8.03 -1.69 -4.07
CA THR A 22 8.30 -2.69 -3.03
C THR A 22 7.38 -2.48 -1.84
N HIS A 23 6.20 -1.88 -2.07
CA HIS A 23 5.27 -1.55 -1.00
C HIS A 23 5.88 -0.64 0.09
N GLY A 24 6.73 0.32 -0.30
CA GLY A 24 7.36 1.22 0.68
C GLY A 24 6.38 2.18 1.36
N TYR A 25 6.52 2.42 2.66
CA TYR A 25 5.55 3.22 3.43
C TYR A 25 5.69 4.73 3.18
N PHE A 26 4.99 5.24 2.16
CA PHE A 26 5.21 6.59 1.61
C PHE A 26 5.22 7.74 2.61
N PRO A 27 4.31 7.83 3.61
CA PRO A 27 4.29 8.95 4.55
C PRO A 27 5.61 9.15 5.30
N LEU A 28 6.35 8.07 5.55
CA LEU A 28 7.55 8.09 6.38
C LEU A 28 8.86 8.07 5.57
N LEU A 29 8.85 7.79 4.27
CA LEU A 29 10.05 7.94 3.43
C LEU A 29 10.50 9.40 3.43
N SER A 30 11.78 9.68 3.71
CA SER A 30 12.22 11.06 3.99
C SER A 30 12.38 11.90 2.73
N GLU A 31 12.68 11.30 1.57
CA GLU A 31 12.90 12.02 0.31
C GLU A 31 11.69 11.91 -0.63
N ASP A 32 11.23 13.03 -1.21
CA ASP A 32 10.18 13.01 -2.25
C ASP A 32 10.62 12.21 -3.48
N THR A 33 11.93 12.20 -3.76
CA THR A 33 12.51 11.41 -4.85
C THR A 33 12.43 9.90 -4.59
N SER A 34 12.44 9.45 -3.33
CA SER A 34 12.18 8.04 -2.99
C SER A 34 10.75 7.63 -3.27
N VAL A 35 9.77 8.45 -2.87
CA VAL A 35 8.35 8.19 -3.15
C VAL A 35 8.10 8.23 -4.67
N GLN A 36 8.71 9.17 -5.38
CA GLN A 36 8.71 9.23 -6.85
C GLN A 36 9.27 7.96 -7.48
N ALA A 37 10.43 7.48 -7.01
CA ALA A 37 11.04 6.26 -7.53
C ALA A 37 10.17 5.01 -7.26
N GLN A 38 9.55 4.91 -6.09
CA GLN A 38 8.59 3.84 -5.77
C GLN A 38 7.39 3.85 -6.74
N VAL A 39 6.82 5.02 -7.04
CA VAL A 39 5.70 5.14 -7.97
C VAL A 39 6.12 4.85 -9.41
N LYS A 40 7.24 5.42 -9.88
CA LYS A 40 7.75 5.22 -11.24
C LYS A 40 8.10 3.76 -11.49
N ALA A 41 8.89 3.13 -10.63
CA ALA A 41 9.28 1.73 -10.78
C ALA A 41 8.06 0.79 -10.88
N ALA A 42 7.01 1.07 -10.11
CA ALA A 42 5.77 0.31 -10.16
C ALA A 42 5.00 0.54 -11.47
N ILE A 43 4.89 1.77 -11.95
CA ILE A 43 4.26 2.09 -13.25
C ILE A 43 5.01 1.42 -14.40
N TYR A 44 6.34 1.51 -14.44
CA TYR A 44 7.14 0.84 -15.47
C TYR A 44 6.99 -0.68 -15.42
N SER A 45 6.97 -1.27 -14.21
CA SER A 45 6.71 -2.70 -14.04
C SER A 45 5.32 -3.10 -14.53
N TYR A 46 4.30 -2.31 -14.20
CA TYR A 46 2.93 -2.52 -14.66
C TYR A 46 2.84 -2.45 -16.19
N GLU A 47 3.40 -1.40 -16.81
CA GLU A 47 3.40 -1.21 -18.26
C GLU A 47 4.05 -2.39 -18.98
N ARG A 48 5.18 -2.89 -18.47
CA ARG A 48 5.83 -4.08 -19.04
C ARG A 48 4.93 -5.32 -19.02
N PHE A 49 4.19 -5.56 -17.95
CA PHE A 49 3.39 -6.78 -17.80
C PHE A 49 2.00 -6.68 -18.43
N PHE A 50 1.41 -5.47 -18.48
CA PHE A 50 0.03 -5.25 -18.92
C PHE A 50 -0.09 -4.45 -20.22
N GLY A 51 0.99 -3.86 -20.72
CA GLY A 51 1.07 -3.17 -22.01
C GLY A 51 0.35 -1.82 -22.07
N ARG A 52 0.00 -1.25 -20.91
CA ARG A 52 -0.70 0.04 -20.75
C ARG A 52 -0.31 0.68 -19.43
N LYS A 53 -0.53 1.99 -19.26
CA LYS A 53 -0.33 2.68 -17.97
C LYS A 53 -1.44 2.29 -16.98
N PRO A 54 -1.16 2.17 -15.67
CA PRO A 54 -2.21 1.97 -14.67
C PRO A 54 -2.99 3.28 -14.46
N LEU A 55 -4.31 3.18 -14.28
CA LEU A 55 -5.15 4.34 -13.92
C LEU A 55 -5.14 4.56 -12.40
N GLY A 56 -5.23 3.49 -11.62
CA GLY A 56 -5.24 3.53 -10.16
C GLY A 56 -3.95 3.04 -9.51
N ILE A 57 -3.79 3.40 -8.24
CA ILE A 57 -2.75 2.87 -7.36
C ILE A 57 -3.35 2.47 -6.00
N TRP A 58 -2.94 1.33 -5.47
CA TRP A 58 -3.06 1.03 -4.06
C TRP A 58 -1.90 1.71 -3.34
N LEU A 59 -2.19 2.68 -2.46
CA LEU A 59 -1.13 3.23 -1.60
C LEU A 59 -0.68 2.12 -0.64
N PRO A 60 0.64 1.91 -0.44
CA PRO A 60 1.10 0.97 0.57
C PRO A 60 0.42 1.25 1.90
N GLU A 61 -0.36 0.29 2.38
CA GLU A 61 -1.14 0.37 3.62
C GLU A 61 -2.24 1.44 3.65
N ALA A 62 -2.76 1.81 2.48
CA ALA A 62 -3.63 2.98 2.30
C ALA A 62 -3.09 4.23 3.01
N ALA A 63 -1.76 4.32 3.14
CA ALA A 63 -1.09 5.32 3.96
C ALA A 63 -0.86 6.59 3.17
N TYR A 64 -1.41 7.69 3.67
CA TYR A 64 -1.43 8.99 3.00
C TYR A 64 -0.87 10.07 3.91
N ARG A 65 -0.15 11.03 3.31
CA ARG A 65 0.32 12.26 3.93
C ARG A 65 0.05 13.47 3.01
N PRO A 66 -0.60 14.54 3.47
CA PRO A 66 -0.74 15.78 2.71
C PRO A 66 0.57 16.58 2.69
N SER A 67 0.65 17.61 1.86
CA SER A 67 1.78 18.55 1.88
C SER A 67 1.82 19.36 3.18
N TYR A 68 2.95 19.34 3.87
CA TYR A 68 3.24 20.23 5.01
C TYR A 68 4.76 20.24 5.33
N GLU A 69 5.18 21.13 6.23
CA GLU A 69 6.56 21.13 6.77
C GLU A 69 6.78 19.90 7.65
N TRP A 70 7.41 18.88 7.08
CA TRP A 70 7.61 17.58 7.72
C TRP A 70 9.00 17.48 8.35
N ASN A 71 9.10 16.69 9.43
CA ASN A 71 10.32 16.46 10.20
C ASN A 71 10.42 14.95 10.45
N PRO A 72 11.55 14.31 10.14
CA PRO A 72 11.70 12.88 10.32
C PRO A 72 11.53 12.47 11.79
N PRO A 73 10.73 11.43 12.09
CA PRO A 73 10.54 10.91 13.45
C PRO A 73 11.73 10.09 13.99
N ALA A 74 12.76 9.87 13.17
CA ALA A 74 13.98 9.15 13.52
C ALA A 74 15.21 9.92 13.03
N ASP A 75 16.39 9.54 13.52
CA ASP A 75 17.65 10.22 13.20
C ASP A 75 17.89 10.28 11.69
N HIS A 76 18.15 11.48 11.19
CA HIS A 76 18.37 11.75 9.78
C HIS A 76 19.79 12.31 9.54
N PRO A 77 20.47 11.94 8.44
CA PRO A 77 21.82 12.43 8.13
C PRO A 77 21.87 13.94 7.83
N SER A 78 20.89 14.46 7.09
CA SER A 78 20.72 15.91 6.90
C SER A 78 20.16 16.59 8.15
N LYS A 79 20.62 17.83 8.41
CA LYS A 79 20.10 18.74 9.45
C LYS A 79 19.10 19.77 8.91
N ASP A 80 18.80 19.71 7.61
CA ASP A 80 17.89 20.63 6.91
C ASP A 80 16.42 20.21 7.11
N TRP A 81 15.96 20.32 8.36
CA TRP A 81 14.60 19.97 8.78
C TRP A 81 14.07 20.96 9.84
N PRO A 82 12.75 21.24 9.90
CA PRO A 82 11.70 20.70 9.03
C PRO A 82 11.80 21.25 7.60
N ARG A 83 11.23 20.55 6.62
CA ARG A 83 11.14 21.03 5.23
C ARG A 83 9.79 20.71 4.62
N LEU A 84 9.35 21.56 3.69
CA LEU A 84 8.12 21.30 2.94
C LEU A 84 8.28 20.03 2.11
N ARG A 85 7.37 19.08 2.32
CA ARG A 85 7.29 17.83 1.56
C ARG A 85 6.03 17.85 0.71
N LYS A 86 6.12 17.40 -0.55
CA LYS A 86 4.93 17.23 -1.40
C LYS A 86 3.90 16.32 -0.74
N GLY A 87 2.62 16.56 -1.02
CA GLY A 87 1.58 15.59 -0.71
C GLY A 87 1.74 14.34 -1.55
N VAL A 88 1.32 13.18 -1.03
CA VAL A 88 1.37 11.91 -1.79
C VAL A 88 0.60 12.04 -3.10
N GLU A 89 -0.55 12.71 -3.09
CA GLU A 89 -1.39 12.97 -4.26
C GLU A 89 -0.68 13.82 -5.32
N GLU A 90 0.22 14.73 -4.95
CA GLU A 90 0.97 15.53 -5.93
C GLU A 90 1.94 14.65 -6.72
N ILE A 91 2.61 13.72 -6.03
CA ILE A 91 3.53 12.75 -6.65
C ILE A 91 2.75 11.80 -7.55
N LEU A 92 1.57 11.34 -7.12
CA LEU A 92 0.68 10.51 -7.94
C LEU A 92 0.23 11.26 -9.21
N PHE A 93 -0.18 12.52 -9.06
CA PHE A 93 -0.60 13.38 -10.17
C PHE A 93 0.52 13.58 -11.19
N GLU A 94 1.74 13.86 -10.72
CA GLU A 94 2.95 14.03 -11.55
C GLU A 94 3.27 12.77 -12.38
N ASN A 95 2.84 11.60 -11.93
CA ASN A 95 3.02 10.32 -12.63
C ASN A 95 1.76 9.85 -13.39
N GLY A 96 0.72 10.68 -13.47
CA GLY A 96 -0.48 10.41 -14.27
C GLY A 96 -1.49 9.45 -13.64
N ILE A 97 -1.32 9.08 -12.37
CA ILE A 97 -2.29 8.28 -11.62
C ILE A 97 -3.57 9.09 -11.43
N LYS A 98 -4.72 8.42 -11.61
CA LYS A 98 -6.05 9.02 -11.60
C LYS A 98 -6.77 8.84 -10.28
N TYR A 99 -6.52 7.72 -9.59
CA TYR A 99 -7.17 7.48 -8.30
C TYR A 99 -6.36 6.58 -7.36
N PHE A 100 -6.71 6.66 -6.08
CA PHE A 100 -6.22 5.76 -5.03
C PHE A 100 -7.31 5.49 -3.98
N PHE A 101 -6.97 4.69 -2.96
CA PHE A 101 -7.90 4.25 -1.91
C PHE A 101 -7.43 4.72 -0.53
N VAL A 102 -8.38 5.11 0.32
CA VAL A 102 -8.14 5.52 1.71
C VAL A 102 -9.12 4.83 2.66
N ASP A 103 -8.80 4.81 3.95
CA ASP A 103 -9.74 4.36 4.98
C ASP A 103 -10.77 5.45 5.31
N SER A 104 -11.99 5.03 5.69
CA SER A 104 -13.13 5.88 6.03
C SER A 104 -12.85 6.99 7.04
N HIS A 105 -11.95 6.76 8.00
CA HIS A 105 -11.66 7.79 9.00
C HIS A 105 -10.84 8.97 8.45
N LEU A 106 -10.05 8.80 7.38
CA LEU A 106 -9.38 9.93 6.71
C LEU A 106 -10.42 10.84 6.07
N LEU A 107 -11.48 10.26 5.48
CA LEU A 107 -12.55 11.07 4.91
C LEU A 107 -13.31 11.84 6.01
N LYS A 108 -13.64 11.20 7.13
CA LYS A 108 -14.45 11.81 8.22
C LYS A 108 -13.68 12.76 9.16
N GLY A 109 -12.48 13.20 8.79
CA GLY A 109 -11.69 14.16 9.58
C GLY A 109 -11.01 13.57 10.82
N GLY A 110 -10.62 12.28 10.79
CA GLY A 110 -9.68 11.72 11.77
C GLY A 110 -10.19 11.46 13.20
N LYS A 111 -11.51 11.49 13.45
CA LYS A 111 -12.06 11.32 14.83
C LYS A 111 -11.74 9.99 15.54
N HIS A 112 -11.17 8.99 14.86
CA HIS A 112 -10.83 7.69 15.46
C HIS A 112 -9.40 7.57 15.99
N VAL A 113 -8.55 8.61 15.86
CA VAL A 113 -7.10 8.48 16.06
C VAL A 113 -6.66 8.63 17.55
N GLY A 114 -7.51 9.21 18.41
CA GLY A 114 -7.11 9.66 19.76
C GLY A 114 -6.53 8.61 20.72
N VAL A 115 -7.04 7.37 20.72
CA VAL A 115 -6.68 6.39 21.78
C VAL A 115 -5.25 5.85 21.63
N TYR A 116 -4.73 5.72 20.41
CA TYR A 116 -3.39 5.18 20.15
C TYR A 116 -2.32 6.27 20.17
N ILE A 117 -2.60 7.47 19.64
CA ILE A 117 -1.65 8.59 19.66
C ILE A 117 -1.27 9.00 21.09
N ASP A 118 -2.24 9.02 22.00
CA ASP A 118 -1.99 9.44 23.39
C ASP A 118 -1.05 8.50 24.15
N ARG A 119 -0.85 7.28 23.67
CA ARG A 119 0.00 6.27 24.33
C ARG A 119 1.48 6.36 23.93
N PHE A 120 1.83 7.01 22.82
CA PHE A 120 3.19 6.96 22.27
C PHE A 120 3.76 8.34 21.94
N LYS A 121 4.89 8.69 22.55
CA LYS A 121 5.54 10.01 22.44
C LYS A 121 5.86 10.41 20.99
N ILE A 122 6.43 9.50 20.19
CA ILE A 122 6.85 9.77 18.80
C ILE A 122 5.64 10.08 17.91
N LEU A 123 4.55 9.30 18.04
CA LEU A 123 3.33 9.53 17.27
C LEU A 123 2.64 10.82 17.69
N LYS A 124 2.68 11.16 18.98
CA LYS A 124 2.19 12.44 19.49
C LYS A 124 2.98 13.62 18.93
N GLU A 125 4.29 13.47 18.74
CA GLU A 125 5.13 14.50 18.09
C GLU A 125 4.80 14.65 16.60
N LEU A 126 4.67 13.53 15.86
CA LEU A 126 4.25 13.55 14.45
C LEU A 126 2.86 14.17 14.28
N TRP A 127 1.91 13.81 15.13
CA TRP A 127 0.56 14.36 15.08
C TRP A 127 0.53 15.85 15.40
N LYS A 128 1.24 16.28 16.45
CA LYS A 128 1.36 17.71 16.78
C LYS A 128 1.97 18.50 15.63
N GLN A 129 2.97 17.92 14.97
CA GLN A 129 3.56 18.54 13.80
C GLN A 129 2.56 18.65 12.65
N PHE A 130 1.80 17.59 12.37
CA PHE A 130 0.73 17.63 11.40
C PHE A 130 -0.31 18.70 11.77
N GLU A 131 -0.89 18.66 12.97
CA GLU A 131 -1.86 19.67 13.45
C GLU A 131 -1.35 21.11 13.41
N SER A 132 -0.08 21.35 13.72
CA SER A 132 0.47 22.71 13.76
C SER A 132 0.75 23.29 12.38
N ASN A 133 1.04 22.44 11.40
CA ASN A 133 1.47 22.86 10.06
C ASN A 133 0.38 22.69 9.00
N TYR A 134 -0.57 21.79 9.23
CA TYR A 134 -1.67 21.52 8.33
C TYR A 134 -2.95 22.19 8.83
N HIS A 135 -3.49 23.10 8.02
CA HIS A 135 -4.76 23.75 8.27
C HIS A 135 -5.79 23.10 7.36
N GLU A 136 -6.69 22.31 7.95
CA GLU A 136 -7.81 21.74 7.19
C GLU A 136 -8.67 22.88 6.65
N ARG A 137 -9.11 22.72 5.40
CA ARG A 137 -9.95 23.74 4.78
C ARG A 137 -11.33 23.71 5.44
N PRO A 138 -11.94 24.88 5.72
CA PRO A 138 -13.32 24.91 6.16
C PRO A 138 -14.20 24.27 5.09
N GLU A 139 -14.91 23.21 5.46
CA GLU A 139 -15.76 22.45 4.53
C GLU A 139 -17.21 22.87 4.64
N GLU A 140 -17.81 23.19 3.50
CA GLU A 140 -19.19 23.65 3.41
C GLU A 140 -20.23 22.51 3.44
N ALA A 141 -19.79 21.25 3.30
CA ALA A 141 -20.70 20.09 3.20
C ALA A 141 -20.12 18.81 3.81
N GLU A 142 -21.02 17.96 4.32
CA GLU A 142 -20.68 16.64 4.85
C GLU A 142 -20.06 15.74 3.76
N LYS A 143 -18.97 15.05 4.10
CA LYS A 143 -18.29 14.07 3.24
C LYS A 143 -18.96 12.70 3.36
N ILE A 144 -19.34 12.15 2.21
CA ILE A 144 -20.08 10.89 2.09
C ILE A 144 -19.12 9.81 1.57
N PRO A 145 -18.85 8.73 2.32
CA PRO A 145 -17.90 7.67 1.94
C PRO A 145 -18.16 6.98 0.60
N TYR A 146 -19.37 7.09 0.06
CA TYR A 146 -19.80 6.41 -1.17
C TYR A 146 -19.69 7.28 -2.42
N LEU A 147 -19.07 8.46 -2.30
CA LEU A 147 -18.76 9.34 -3.42
C LEU A 147 -17.24 9.45 -3.59
N PRO A 148 -16.74 9.51 -4.84
CA PRO A 148 -15.36 9.86 -5.07
C PRO A 148 -15.14 11.36 -4.83
N TYR A 149 -13.94 11.72 -4.39
CA TYR A 149 -13.50 13.10 -4.20
C TYR A 149 -12.15 13.32 -4.87
N LEU A 150 -11.87 14.53 -5.33
CA LEU A 150 -10.52 14.94 -5.70
C LEU A 150 -9.77 15.38 -4.45
N VAL A 151 -8.63 14.76 -4.14
CA VAL A 151 -7.77 15.20 -3.05
C VAL A 151 -6.72 16.13 -3.59
N SER A 152 -6.57 17.30 -2.96
CA SER A 152 -5.44 18.21 -3.16
C SER A 152 -5.14 18.95 -1.86
N SER A 153 -3.98 18.66 -1.24
CA SER A 153 -3.57 19.31 0.01
C SER A 153 -3.24 20.80 -0.19
N THR A 154 -2.67 21.16 -1.34
CA THR A 154 -2.37 22.56 -1.71
C THR A 154 -3.55 23.27 -2.37
N GLY A 155 -4.60 22.54 -2.76
CA GLY A 155 -5.78 23.10 -3.43
C GLY A 155 -5.58 23.53 -4.86
N GLY A 156 -4.44 23.19 -5.43
CA GLY A 156 -4.12 23.44 -6.81
C GLY A 156 -4.77 22.41 -7.74
N LYS A 157 -4.41 22.49 -9.01
CA LYS A 157 -4.85 21.54 -10.05
C LYS A 157 -4.22 20.15 -9.93
N LYS A 158 -3.23 19.98 -9.05
CA LYS A 158 -2.60 18.68 -8.74
C LYS A 158 -3.52 17.91 -7.79
N ALA A 159 -4.57 17.34 -8.36
CA ALA A 159 -5.57 16.59 -7.59
C ALA A 159 -5.75 15.19 -8.15
N VAL A 160 -5.96 14.21 -7.26
CA VAL A 160 -6.14 12.80 -7.61
C VAL A 160 -7.40 12.30 -6.93
N ALA A 161 -8.21 11.50 -7.63
CA ALA A 161 -9.45 11.00 -7.07
C ALA A 161 -9.19 9.98 -5.95
N ILE A 162 -10.09 9.91 -4.96
CA ILE A 162 -10.07 8.87 -3.94
C ILE A 162 -11.35 8.07 -3.92
N PHE A 163 -11.20 6.79 -3.57
CA PHE A 163 -12.27 5.94 -3.09
C PHE A 163 -12.04 5.62 -1.61
N THR A 164 -13.12 5.40 -0.88
CA THR A 164 -13.07 5.17 0.56
C THR A 164 -13.51 3.76 0.89
N ARG A 165 -12.73 3.07 1.73
CA ARG A 165 -13.08 1.74 2.26
C ARG A 165 -14.38 1.83 3.05
N ASP A 166 -15.33 0.96 2.72
CA ASP A 166 -16.56 0.80 3.47
C ASP A 166 -16.35 -0.01 4.77
N PRO A 167 -16.71 0.53 5.94
CA PRO A 167 -16.48 -0.13 7.22
C PRO A 167 -17.44 -1.30 7.47
N GLU A 168 -18.68 -1.26 6.96
CA GLU A 168 -19.69 -2.30 7.23
C GLU A 168 -19.31 -3.61 6.52
N THR A 169 -19.02 -3.55 5.22
CA THR A 169 -18.54 -4.69 4.43
C THR A 169 -17.19 -5.20 4.91
N GLY A 170 -16.29 -4.28 5.29
CA GLY A 170 -15.00 -4.61 5.88
C GLY A 170 -15.15 -5.43 7.15
N LEU A 171 -15.95 -4.95 8.12
CA LEU A 171 -16.18 -5.64 9.39
C LEU A 171 -16.82 -7.02 9.20
N GLN A 172 -17.77 -7.13 8.28
CA GLN A 172 -18.52 -8.36 8.03
C GLN A 172 -17.66 -9.51 7.51
N VAL A 173 -16.52 -9.22 6.88
CA VAL A 173 -15.59 -10.24 6.38
C VAL A 173 -14.37 -10.38 7.30
N TRP A 174 -13.78 -9.28 7.76
CA TRP A 174 -12.53 -9.30 8.54
C TRP A 174 -12.68 -9.58 10.04
N SER A 175 -13.88 -9.49 10.60
CA SER A 175 -14.06 -9.73 12.03
C SER A 175 -13.71 -11.17 12.39
N GLY A 176 -12.75 -11.37 13.31
CA GLY A 176 -12.43 -12.71 13.83
C GLY A 176 -13.54 -13.32 14.69
N GLU A 177 -14.50 -12.51 15.17
CA GLU A 177 -15.62 -12.97 16.00
C GLU A 177 -16.88 -13.22 15.19
N TYR A 178 -17.21 -12.35 14.23
CA TYR A 178 -18.49 -12.36 13.50
C TYR A 178 -18.32 -12.52 11.98
N GLY A 179 -17.08 -12.52 11.48
CA GLY A 179 -16.79 -12.59 10.06
C GLY A 179 -17.00 -13.98 9.49
N TYR A 180 -17.36 -14.05 8.21
CA TYR A 180 -17.58 -15.31 7.51
C TYR A 180 -16.44 -16.33 7.63
N PRO A 181 -15.14 -15.94 7.55
CA PRO A 181 -14.02 -16.88 7.69
C PRO A 181 -14.01 -17.65 9.02
N GLY A 182 -14.65 -17.12 10.06
CA GLY A 182 -14.76 -17.75 11.38
C GLY A 182 -15.83 -18.84 11.50
N ASP A 183 -16.60 -19.13 10.43
CA ASP A 183 -17.63 -20.17 10.47
C ASP A 183 -17.02 -21.53 10.84
N GLY A 184 -17.65 -22.20 11.80
CA GLY A 184 -17.17 -23.46 12.33
C GLY A 184 -17.05 -24.59 11.30
N ASN A 185 -17.66 -24.47 10.12
CA ASN A 185 -17.59 -25.47 9.05
C ASN A 185 -16.41 -25.27 8.09
N TYR A 186 -15.80 -24.07 8.04
CA TYR A 186 -14.71 -23.77 7.13
C TYR A 186 -13.39 -24.39 7.56
N LEU A 187 -12.47 -24.55 6.61
CA LEU A 187 -11.16 -25.15 6.82
C LEU A 187 -10.33 -24.31 7.81
N ASP A 188 -9.86 -24.93 8.89
CA ASP A 188 -9.00 -24.27 9.88
C ASP A 188 -7.61 -24.02 9.31
N PHE A 189 -7.16 -22.78 9.36
CA PHE A 189 -5.86 -22.38 8.83
C PHE A 189 -4.68 -22.91 9.67
N HIS A 190 -4.86 -22.95 10.99
CA HIS A 190 -3.78 -23.12 11.96
C HIS A 190 -3.47 -24.60 12.25
N LYS A 191 -4.47 -25.48 12.24
CA LYS A 191 -4.27 -26.91 12.50
C LYS A 191 -3.75 -27.64 11.27
N LYS A 192 -2.47 -28.02 11.33
CA LYS A 192 -1.76 -28.71 10.25
C LYS A 192 -1.37 -30.13 10.67
N HIS A 193 -1.52 -31.07 9.75
CA HIS A 193 -1.13 -32.46 9.93
C HIS A 193 0.38 -32.61 9.76
N PHE A 194 1.02 -33.29 10.69
CA PHE A 194 2.42 -33.65 10.60
C PHE A 194 2.59 -35.15 10.28
N PRO A 195 3.47 -35.52 9.33
CA PRO A 195 4.24 -34.65 8.43
C PRO A 195 3.39 -34.07 7.29
N GLY A 196 3.91 -33.04 6.60
CA GLY A 196 3.39 -32.54 5.33
C GLY A 196 2.59 -31.22 5.38
N GLY A 197 2.12 -30.79 6.55
CA GLY A 197 1.52 -29.46 6.72
C GLY A 197 0.11 -29.29 6.11
N LEU A 198 -0.52 -30.37 5.64
CA LEU A 198 -1.87 -30.35 5.08
C LEU A 198 -2.91 -30.07 6.18
N ARG A 199 -4.02 -29.43 5.80
CA ARG A 199 -5.09 -29.02 6.72
C ARG A 199 -6.29 -29.95 6.52
N TYR A 200 -6.77 -30.59 7.58
CA TYR A 200 -7.87 -31.57 7.54
C TYR A 200 -8.99 -31.30 8.54
N TRP A 201 -8.92 -30.17 9.25
CA TRP A 201 -9.85 -29.84 10.32
C TRP A 201 -10.59 -28.56 10.00
N ARG A 202 -11.80 -28.43 10.54
CA ARG A 202 -12.61 -27.22 10.44
C ARG A 202 -12.41 -26.32 11.65
N VAL A 203 -12.70 -25.03 11.50
CA VAL A 203 -12.61 -24.01 12.57
C VAL A 203 -13.34 -24.47 13.83
N THR A 204 -14.44 -25.22 13.69
CA THR A 204 -15.25 -25.81 14.77
C THR A 204 -16.02 -24.78 15.58
N SER A 205 -15.30 -23.86 16.22
CA SER A 205 -15.80 -22.61 16.79
C SER A 205 -14.64 -21.62 16.90
N ALA A 206 -14.95 -20.32 16.99
CA ALA A 206 -13.94 -19.27 17.14
C ALA A 206 -13.09 -19.40 18.41
N LYS A 207 -13.57 -20.14 19.42
CA LYS A 207 -12.91 -20.33 20.73
C LYS A 207 -12.32 -21.74 20.92
N ALA A 208 -12.42 -22.62 19.91
CA ALA A 208 -11.92 -23.98 20.01
C ALA A 208 -10.39 -23.98 19.99
N ASP A 209 -9.78 -24.70 20.93
CA ASP A 209 -8.34 -24.99 20.90
C ASP A 209 -8.02 -25.96 19.75
N LEU A 210 -6.73 -26.05 19.37
CA LEU A 210 -6.27 -26.94 18.31
C LEU A 210 -6.66 -28.41 18.57
N GLY A 211 -6.71 -28.85 19.83
CA GLY A 211 -7.13 -30.20 20.21
C GLY A 211 -8.59 -30.50 19.82
N ASP A 212 -9.47 -29.52 19.95
CA ASP A 212 -10.92 -29.67 19.83
C ASP A 212 -11.44 -29.55 18.39
N LYS A 213 -10.57 -29.13 17.46
CA LYS A 213 -10.95 -28.98 16.05
C LYS A 213 -11.36 -30.33 15.45
N LEU A 214 -12.57 -30.37 14.91
CA LEU A 214 -13.19 -31.55 14.28
C LEU A 214 -12.79 -31.70 12.81
N PRO A 215 -12.97 -32.88 12.19
CA PRO A 215 -12.68 -33.10 10.78
C PRO A 215 -13.43 -32.13 9.86
N TYR A 216 -12.74 -31.72 8.78
CA TYR A 216 -13.31 -30.90 7.72
C TYR A 216 -14.19 -31.73 6.78
N TYR A 217 -15.35 -31.20 6.40
CA TYR A 217 -16.28 -31.83 5.47
C TYR A 217 -16.66 -30.83 4.38
N VAL A 218 -16.26 -31.13 3.14
CA VAL A 218 -16.45 -30.25 1.97
C VAL A 218 -17.92 -29.85 1.80
N ASP A 219 -18.85 -30.81 1.86
CA ASP A 219 -20.28 -30.52 1.66
C ASP A 219 -20.84 -29.54 2.71
N LYS A 220 -20.36 -29.62 3.96
CA LYS A 220 -20.81 -28.71 5.03
C LYS A 220 -20.23 -27.32 4.83
N ALA A 221 -18.95 -27.22 4.48
CA ALA A 221 -18.30 -25.95 4.21
C ALA A 221 -18.95 -25.25 3.00
N PHE A 222 -19.07 -25.95 1.88
CA PHE A 222 -19.68 -25.41 0.66
C PHE A 222 -21.19 -25.14 0.82
N GLY A 223 -21.87 -25.86 1.71
CA GLY A 223 -23.26 -25.57 2.08
C GLY A 223 -23.46 -24.23 2.80
N ARG A 224 -22.43 -23.65 3.44
CA ARG A 224 -22.52 -22.32 4.09
C ARG A 224 -22.39 -21.16 3.11
N ILE A 225 -21.70 -21.38 1.99
CA ILE A 225 -21.31 -20.32 1.05
C ILE A 225 -22.52 -19.56 0.49
N PRO A 226 -23.61 -20.21 -0.01
CA PRO A 226 -24.74 -19.48 -0.58
C PRO A 226 -25.43 -18.54 0.41
N GLU A 227 -25.62 -18.99 1.66
CA GLU A 227 -26.22 -18.17 2.72
C GLU A 227 -25.39 -16.93 3.00
N GLN A 228 -24.08 -17.09 3.20
CA GLN A 228 -23.17 -15.98 3.53
C GLN A 228 -22.95 -15.03 2.34
N ALA A 229 -22.89 -15.56 1.11
CA ALA A 229 -22.79 -14.76 -0.09
C ALA A 229 -24.08 -13.95 -0.35
N GLY A 230 -25.24 -14.57 -0.13
CA GLY A 230 -26.54 -13.89 -0.20
C GLY A 230 -26.65 -12.76 0.81
N HIS A 231 -26.29 -13.05 2.07
CA HIS A 231 -26.24 -12.03 3.14
C HIS A 231 -25.32 -10.87 2.78
N PHE A 232 -24.13 -11.14 2.24
CA PHE A 232 -23.20 -10.06 1.87
C PHE A 232 -23.72 -9.22 0.69
N ALA A 233 -24.39 -9.84 -0.29
CA ALA A 233 -25.04 -9.12 -1.38
C ALA A 233 -26.21 -8.23 -0.90
N ASP A 234 -26.97 -8.70 0.10
CA ASP A 234 -27.99 -7.87 0.78
C ASP A 234 -27.33 -6.72 1.55
N LEU A 235 -26.25 -6.98 2.29
CA LEU A 235 -25.49 -5.93 2.99
C LEU A 235 -25.01 -4.84 2.02
N ILE A 236 -24.45 -5.20 0.86
CA ILE A 236 -24.03 -4.22 -0.16
C ILE A 236 -25.21 -3.36 -0.61
N SER A 237 -26.37 -3.98 -0.84
CA SER A 237 -27.58 -3.28 -1.26
C SER A 237 -28.04 -2.31 -0.17
N ASP A 238 -28.07 -2.75 1.09
CA ASP A 238 -28.45 -1.92 2.24
C ASP A 238 -27.49 -0.74 2.44
N VAL A 239 -26.18 -0.96 2.29
CA VAL A 239 -25.15 0.08 2.40
C VAL A 239 -25.33 1.13 1.30
N LEU A 240 -25.58 0.71 0.05
CA LEU A 240 -25.85 1.62 -1.06
C LEU A 240 -27.14 2.41 -0.84
N GLU A 241 -28.23 1.75 -0.42
CA GLU A 241 -29.52 2.39 -0.13
C GLU A 241 -29.40 3.42 1.01
N LYS A 242 -28.70 3.08 2.10
CA LYS A 242 -28.38 4.04 3.17
C LYS A 242 -27.50 5.18 2.65
N GLY A 243 -26.51 4.86 1.83
CA GLY A 243 -25.55 5.80 1.27
C GLY A 243 -26.17 6.83 0.34
N CYS A 244 -27.25 6.48 -0.34
CA CYS A 244 -28.01 7.41 -1.19
C CYS A 244 -28.85 8.42 -0.39
N LYS A 245 -29.12 8.19 0.90
CA LYS A 245 -29.99 9.08 1.68
C LYS A 245 -29.38 10.48 1.79
N GLY A 246 -30.10 11.48 1.30
CA GLY A 246 -29.66 12.88 1.31
C GLY A 246 -28.76 13.28 0.13
N ILE A 247 -28.52 12.37 -0.82
CA ILE A 247 -27.88 12.66 -2.11
C ILE A 247 -28.97 12.97 -3.14
N LYS A 248 -28.66 13.83 -4.12
CA LYS A 248 -29.58 14.12 -5.24
C LYS A 248 -29.86 12.83 -6.04
N ASP A 249 -31.11 12.61 -6.40
CA ASP A 249 -31.63 11.38 -7.05
C ASP A 249 -30.84 10.92 -8.30
N GLU A 250 -30.15 11.83 -9.00
CA GLU A 250 -29.38 11.53 -10.22
C GLU A 250 -27.91 11.15 -9.96
N THR A 251 -27.45 11.13 -8.70
CA THR A 251 -26.02 10.91 -8.38
C THR A 251 -25.76 9.42 -8.14
N GLU A 252 -24.92 8.80 -8.97
CA GLU A 252 -24.47 7.43 -8.71
C GLU A 252 -23.52 7.38 -7.50
N VAL A 253 -23.68 6.35 -6.66
CA VAL A 253 -22.82 6.07 -5.51
C VAL A 253 -22.07 4.75 -5.72
N ILE A 254 -20.98 4.56 -5.00
CA ILE A 254 -20.16 3.34 -5.05
C ILE A 254 -19.76 2.87 -3.66
N VAL A 255 -19.86 1.56 -3.44
CA VAL A 255 -19.29 0.90 -2.26
C VAL A 255 -17.96 0.26 -2.66
N THR A 256 -16.91 0.56 -1.89
CA THR A 256 -15.58 -0.03 -2.10
C THR A 256 -15.23 -0.92 -0.92
N ALA A 257 -15.08 -2.22 -1.17
CA ALA A 257 -14.74 -3.22 -0.16
C ALA A 257 -13.35 -3.83 -0.46
N PRO A 258 -12.25 -3.15 -0.06
CA PRO A 258 -10.90 -3.64 -0.26
C PRO A 258 -10.54 -4.72 0.78
N PHE A 259 -9.85 -5.76 0.32
CA PHE A 259 -9.38 -6.89 1.12
C PHE A 259 -8.03 -7.37 0.60
N ASP A 260 -7.18 -7.91 1.49
CA ASP A 260 -5.97 -8.60 1.08
C ASP A 260 -6.33 -9.84 0.23
N THR A 261 -5.66 -10.02 -0.90
CA THR A 261 -6.04 -11.08 -1.86
C THR A 261 -5.88 -12.47 -1.27
N GLU A 262 -4.86 -12.67 -0.43
CA GLU A 262 -4.55 -13.92 0.25
C GLU A 262 -5.64 -14.32 1.25
N LEU A 263 -6.53 -13.40 1.65
CA LEU A 263 -7.71 -13.76 2.43
C LEU A 263 -8.49 -14.86 1.71
N PHE A 264 -8.67 -14.74 0.39
CA PHE A 264 -9.50 -15.64 -0.39
C PHE A 264 -8.67 -16.80 -0.97
N GLY A 265 -8.75 -17.95 -0.33
CA GLY A 265 -8.20 -19.23 -0.78
C GLY A 265 -6.99 -19.68 0.04
N HIS A 266 -6.28 -18.75 0.68
CA HIS A 266 -5.18 -19.07 1.60
C HIS A 266 -5.64 -19.06 3.06
N TRP A 267 -5.99 -17.87 3.61
CA TRP A 267 -6.47 -17.73 4.98
C TRP A 267 -7.88 -18.32 5.15
N TRP A 268 -8.80 -17.90 4.27
CA TRP A 268 -10.14 -18.44 4.14
C TRP A 268 -10.23 -19.27 2.86
N PHE A 269 -10.11 -20.59 3.00
CA PHE A 269 -9.98 -21.52 1.87
C PHE A 269 -11.15 -21.46 0.88
N GLU A 270 -12.37 -21.29 1.40
CA GLU A 270 -13.61 -21.23 0.63
C GLU A 270 -13.86 -19.86 -0.03
N GLY A 271 -13.06 -18.85 0.32
CA GLY A 271 -13.20 -17.47 -0.12
C GLY A 271 -13.39 -17.26 -1.63
N PRO A 272 -12.67 -17.95 -2.54
CA PRO A 272 -12.85 -17.78 -3.98
C PRO A 272 -14.24 -18.21 -4.46
N ASN A 273 -14.80 -19.28 -3.88
CA ASN A 273 -16.17 -19.72 -4.18
C ASN A 273 -17.20 -18.74 -3.61
N TRP A 274 -16.93 -18.16 -2.45
CA TRP A 274 -17.76 -17.11 -1.88
C TRP A 274 -17.78 -15.85 -2.77
N ILE A 275 -16.63 -15.37 -3.26
CA ILE A 275 -16.58 -14.24 -4.21
C ILE A 275 -17.44 -14.53 -5.44
N TYR A 276 -17.28 -15.73 -6.03
CA TYR A 276 -18.08 -16.14 -7.18
C TYR A 276 -19.60 -16.06 -6.88
N GLN A 277 -20.04 -16.60 -5.73
CA GLN A 277 -21.45 -16.56 -5.36
C GLN A 277 -21.94 -15.14 -5.07
N VAL A 278 -21.13 -14.29 -4.43
CA VAL A 278 -21.48 -12.87 -4.20
C VAL A 278 -21.73 -12.15 -5.53
N LEU A 279 -20.80 -12.27 -6.48
CA LEU A 279 -20.93 -11.65 -7.80
C LEU A 279 -22.16 -12.18 -8.55
N LYS A 280 -22.43 -13.48 -8.44
CA LYS A 280 -23.63 -14.11 -9.00
C LYS A 280 -24.91 -13.55 -8.38
N TYR A 281 -25.00 -13.47 -7.06
CA TYR A 281 -26.17 -12.91 -6.37
C TYR A 281 -26.41 -11.43 -6.72
N LEU A 282 -25.36 -10.61 -6.78
CA LEU A 282 -25.47 -9.21 -7.17
C LEU A 282 -26.02 -9.08 -8.60
N HIS A 283 -25.53 -9.91 -9.52
CA HIS A 283 -26.02 -9.96 -10.90
C HIS A 283 -27.50 -10.40 -10.97
N GLU A 284 -27.87 -11.49 -10.29
CA GLU A 284 -29.23 -12.05 -10.31
C GLU A 284 -30.27 -11.10 -9.68
N LYS A 285 -29.90 -10.35 -8.63
CA LYS A 285 -30.78 -9.36 -8.00
C LYS A 285 -31.00 -8.11 -8.86
N GLY A 286 -30.06 -7.78 -9.75
CA GLY A 286 -30.16 -6.67 -10.70
C GLY A 286 -30.26 -5.26 -10.09
N LYS A 287 -30.07 -5.11 -8.77
CA LYS A 287 -30.12 -3.82 -8.06
C LYS A 287 -28.79 -3.09 -8.02
N VAL A 288 -27.67 -3.81 -8.15
CA VAL A 288 -26.31 -3.29 -7.97
C VAL A 288 -25.51 -3.54 -9.24
N ASN A 289 -24.96 -2.48 -9.81
CA ASN A 289 -24.07 -2.58 -10.96
C ASN A 289 -22.63 -2.78 -10.50
N LEU A 290 -21.96 -3.80 -11.03
CA LEU A 290 -20.53 -4.01 -10.83
C LEU A 290 -19.77 -3.15 -11.85
N LYS A 291 -19.04 -2.15 -11.37
CA LYS A 291 -18.15 -1.31 -12.19
C LYS A 291 -16.72 -1.38 -11.65
N THR A 292 -15.75 -1.29 -12.54
CA THR A 292 -14.37 -0.99 -12.12
C THR A 292 -14.26 0.46 -11.63
N ALA A 293 -13.24 0.77 -10.84
CA ALA A 293 -13.06 2.11 -10.29
C ALA A 293 -12.81 3.16 -11.39
N GLY A 294 -12.02 2.81 -12.41
CA GLY A 294 -11.76 3.64 -13.57
C GLY A 294 -13.01 3.87 -14.43
N GLU A 295 -13.85 2.86 -14.64
CA GLU A 295 -15.15 3.03 -15.31
C GLU A 295 -16.07 3.96 -14.52
N PHE A 296 -16.20 3.73 -13.21
CA PHE A 296 -17.02 4.58 -12.37
C PHE A 296 -16.58 6.04 -12.40
N LEU A 297 -15.28 6.33 -12.31
CA LEU A 297 -14.76 7.70 -12.39
C LEU A 297 -14.94 8.34 -13.76
N LYS A 298 -14.87 7.56 -14.83
CA LYS A 298 -15.10 8.06 -16.18
C LYS A 298 -16.55 8.51 -16.36
N ASP A 299 -17.50 7.73 -15.85
CA ASP A 299 -18.93 8.03 -15.92
C ASP A 299 -19.33 9.11 -14.91
N ASN A 300 -18.68 9.14 -13.75
CA ASN A 300 -19.01 10.01 -12.61
C ASN A 300 -17.76 10.81 -12.14
N PRO A 301 -17.25 11.76 -12.95
CA PRO A 301 -16.06 12.51 -12.58
C PRO A 301 -16.31 13.38 -11.34
N PRO A 302 -15.49 13.27 -10.27
CA PRO A 302 -15.67 14.05 -9.07
C PRO A 302 -15.42 15.53 -9.32
N THR A 303 -16.32 16.39 -8.82
CA THR A 303 -16.23 17.85 -8.96
C THR A 303 -15.76 18.55 -7.68
N ARG A 304 -15.75 17.83 -6.54
CA ARG A 304 -15.37 18.37 -5.24
C ARG A 304 -13.90 18.09 -4.94
N ILE A 305 -13.15 19.15 -4.69
CA ILE A 305 -11.80 19.08 -4.17
C ILE A 305 -11.85 19.16 -2.65
N ILE A 306 -11.24 18.18 -1.99
CA ILE A 306 -11.13 18.12 -0.54
C ILE A 306 -9.67 18.01 -0.11
N SER A 307 -9.46 18.27 1.17
CA SER A 307 -8.22 17.98 1.85
C SER A 307 -8.49 16.89 2.88
N ILE A 308 -7.62 15.88 2.99
CA ILE A 308 -7.74 14.79 3.96
C ILE A 308 -6.51 14.79 4.88
N PRO A 309 -6.66 14.38 6.15
CA PRO A 309 -5.55 14.32 7.08
C PRO A 309 -4.59 13.16 6.75
N GLU A 310 -3.43 13.20 7.40
CA GLU A 310 -2.48 12.09 7.38
C GLU A 310 -3.03 10.87 8.13
N GLY A 311 -2.79 9.67 7.61
CA GLY A 311 -3.22 8.42 8.25
C GLY A 311 -2.99 7.17 7.40
N SER A 312 -3.46 6.03 7.87
CA SER A 312 -3.38 4.73 7.16
C SER A 312 -4.52 3.80 7.56
N TRP A 313 -4.72 2.69 6.85
CA TRP A 313 -5.71 1.67 7.26
C TRP A 313 -5.23 0.74 8.39
N GLY A 314 -4.00 0.95 8.89
CA GLY A 314 -3.40 0.13 9.93
C GLY A 314 -4.00 0.35 11.31
N GLN A 315 -3.49 -0.40 12.30
CA GLN A 315 -3.95 -0.30 13.69
C GLN A 315 -3.86 1.14 14.21
N GLY A 316 -4.99 1.65 14.70
CA GLY A 316 -5.11 3.01 15.22
C GLY A 316 -5.27 4.11 14.15
N GLY A 317 -5.35 3.77 12.86
CA GLY A 317 -5.61 4.72 11.78
C GLY A 317 -4.43 5.63 11.42
N PHE A 318 -3.25 5.40 12.00
CA PHE A 318 -2.07 6.25 11.83
C PHE A 318 -0.83 5.39 11.55
N HIS A 319 0.35 5.80 11.99
CA HIS A 319 1.61 5.15 11.60
C HIS A 319 2.16 4.12 12.59
N TYR A 320 1.43 3.76 13.65
CA TYR A 320 1.97 2.95 14.76
C TYR A 320 2.62 1.64 14.34
N ILE A 321 2.01 0.91 13.40
CA ILE A 321 2.55 -0.38 12.93
C ILE A 321 3.93 -0.21 12.28
N TRP A 322 4.22 0.92 11.65
CA TRP A 322 5.50 1.16 10.97
C TRP A 322 6.44 2.07 11.77
N MET A 323 5.92 2.84 12.71
CA MET A 323 6.67 3.75 13.58
C MET A 323 6.31 3.54 15.05
N ASN A 324 7.15 2.77 15.74
CA ASN A 324 7.10 2.56 17.18
C ASN A 324 8.51 2.29 17.74
N GLU A 325 8.59 1.97 19.03
CA GLU A 325 9.85 1.67 19.73
C GLU A 325 10.64 0.48 19.16
N TRP A 326 9.97 -0.50 18.53
CA TRP A 326 10.62 -1.66 17.93
C TRP A 326 11.10 -1.40 16.51
N THR A 327 10.49 -0.46 15.79
CA THR A 327 10.80 -0.20 14.38
C THR A 327 11.58 1.09 14.14
N LYS A 328 11.67 2.00 15.12
CA LYS A 328 12.36 3.30 14.96
C LYS A 328 13.78 3.16 14.42
N TRP A 329 14.52 2.15 14.87
CA TRP A 329 15.91 1.93 14.45
C TRP A 329 16.03 1.66 12.94
N THR A 330 15.01 1.05 12.33
CA THR A 330 14.99 0.72 10.89
C THR A 330 15.04 1.99 10.03
N TRP A 331 14.32 3.03 10.45
CA TRP A 331 14.20 4.28 9.72
C TRP A 331 15.51 5.05 9.63
N LYS A 332 16.41 4.88 10.61
CA LYS A 332 17.77 5.43 10.54
C LYS A 332 18.53 4.89 9.33
N HIS A 333 18.41 3.58 9.06
CA HIS A 333 19.06 2.93 7.92
C HIS A 333 18.42 3.37 6.59
N VAL A 334 17.09 3.45 6.55
CA VAL A 334 16.34 3.93 5.39
C VAL A 334 16.77 5.36 5.05
N TYR A 335 16.68 6.30 6.00
CA TYR A 335 17.01 7.71 5.77
C TYR A 335 18.47 7.93 5.36
N GLN A 336 19.39 7.15 5.92
CA GLN A 336 20.78 7.18 5.50
C GLN A 336 20.94 6.77 4.02
N ALA A 337 20.31 5.66 3.63
CA ALA A 337 20.37 5.16 2.26
C ALA A 337 19.68 6.10 1.26
N GLU A 338 18.53 6.68 1.62
CA GLU A 338 17.80 7.66 0.80
C GLU A 338 18.66 8.89 0.51
N TYR A 339 19.28 9.45 1.55
CA TYR A 339 20.17 10.60 1.42
C TYR A 339 21.37 10.28 0.52
N MET A 340 22.04 9.14 0.75
CA MET A 340 23.19 8.71 -0.06
C MET A 340 22.82 8.45 -1.52
N MET A 341 21.66 7.85 -1.79
CA MET A 341 21.16 7.63 -3.15
C MET A 341 20.90 8.96 -3.85
N LYS A 342 20.35 9.94 -3.15
CA LYS A 342 20.17 11.28 -3.70
C LYS A 342 21.50 11.95 -4.03
N GLU A 343 22.49 11.87 -3.14
CA GLU A 343 23.81 12.47 -3.38
C GLU A 343 24.57 11.79 -4.53
N ILE A 344 24.50 10.46 -4.66
CA ILE A 344 25.31 9.73 -5.64
C ILE A 344 24.88 10.01 -7.09
N VAL A 345 23.60 10.35 -7.32
CA VAL A 345 23.06 10.63 -8.66
C VAL A 345 23.24 12.08 -9.10
N LYS A 346 23.47 13.03 -8.18
CA LYS A 346 23.59 14.48 -8.48
C LYS A 346 24.60 14.85 -9.58
N PRO A 347 25.79 14.20 -9.69
CA PRO A 347 26.79 14.63 -10.67
C PRO A 347 26.46 14.28 -12.13
N ASP A 348 25.41 13.49 -12.39
CA ASP A 348 24.96 13.07 -13.73
C ASP A 348 26.03 12.39 -14.61
N ASP A 349 27.15 11.97 -14.02
CA ASP A 349 28.25 11.29 -14.69
C ASP A 349 27.88 9.88 -15.18
N TRP A 350 26.94 9.24 -14.48
CA TRP A 350 26.35 7.97 -14.88
C TRP A 350 25.60 8.03 -16.21
N GLU A 351 25.21 9.21 -16.72
CA GLU A 351 24.61 9.32 -18.06
C GLU A 351 25.62 9.02 -19.19
N LYS A 352 26.92 9.14 -18.89
CA LYS A 352 28.00 8.95 -19.87
C LYS A 352 28.79 7.65 -19.66
N ASP A 353 28.55 6.95 -18.56
CA ASP A 353 29.20 5.70 -18.19
C ASP A 353 28.14 4.62 -17.91
N GLU A 354 27.94 3.74 -18.89
CA GLU A 354 26.97 2.64 -18.82
C GLU A 354 27.26 1.64 -17.70
N PHE A 355 28.53 1.47 -17.30
CA PHE A 355 28.86 0.57 -16.21
C PHE A 355 28.56 1.22 -14.86
N LEU A 356 28.92 2.50 -14.69
CA LEU A 356 28.50 3.28 -13.52
C LEU A 356 26.98 3.30 -13.37
N LYS A 357 26.26 3.50 -14.47
CA LYS A 357 24.80 3.42 -14.50
C LYS A 357 24.29 2.08 -13.96
N LYS A 358 24.86 0.96 -14.40
CA LYS A 358 24.50 -0.38 -13.90
C LYS A 358 24.77 -0.56 -12.40
N LEU A 359 25.89 -0.03 -11.90
CA LEU A 359 26.18 -0.07 -10.47
C LEU A 359 25.13 0.71 -9.66
N ILE A 360 24.80 1.93 -10.08
CA ILE A 360 23.79 2.77 -9.42
C ILE A 360 22.39 2.16 -9.55
N GLN A 361 22.07 1.51 -10.67
CA GLN A 361 20.83 0.77 -10.82
C GLN A 361 20.69 -0.37 -9.80
N GLN A 362 21.78 -1.10 -9.50
CA GLN A 362 21.72 -2.11 -8.44
C GLN A 362 21.61 -1.46 -7.06
N LEU A 363 22.31 -0.35 -6.81
CA LEU A 363 22.17 0.42 -5.57
C LEU A 363 20.72 0.88 -5.34
N ALA A 364 20.05 1.34 -6.41
CA ALA A 364 18.64 1.70 -6.41
C ALA A 364 17.72 0.53 -6.04
N ARG A 365 18.01 -0.69 -6.51
CA ARG A 365 17.25 -1.90 -6.14
C ARG A 365 17.39 -2.22 -4.66
N GLU A 366 18.62 -2.17 -4.12
CA GLU A 366 18.84 -2.37 -2.68
C GLU A 366 18.06 -1.34 -1.85
N LEU A 367 18.04 -0.07 -2.28
CA LEU A 367 17.23 0.96 -1.61
C LEU A 367 15.74 0.66 -1.66
N LEU A 368 15.20 0.33 -2.84
CA LEU A 368 13.78 0.00 -2.97
C LEU A 368 13.43 -1.19 -2.06
N ILE A 369 14.25 -2.24 -2.03
CA ILE A 369 13.99 -3.40 -1.15
C ILE A 369 14.05 -3.01 0.33
N LEU A 370 15.05 -2.21 0.72
CA LEU A 370 15.21 -1.70 2.09
C LEU A 370 13.99 -0.87 2.56
N GLN A 371 13.31 -0.19 1.63
CA GLN A 371 12.15 0.66 1.91
C GLN A 371 10.83 -0.09 2.10
N ALA A 372 10.76 -1.41 1.86
CA ALA A 372 9.51 -2.15 1.94
C ALA A 372 8.85 -2.07 3.34
N SER A 373 7.55 -1.78 3.40
CA SER A 373 6.82 -1.63 4.67
C SER A 373 6.68 -2.95 5.43
N ASP A 374 6.79 -4.08 4.72
CA ASP A 374 6.69 -5.43 5.27
C ASP A 374 7.66 -5.65 6.43
N TRP A 375 8.85 -5.04 6.38
CA TRP A 375 9.85 -5.26 7.42
C TRP A 375 9.39 -4.73 8.76
N GLN A 376 8.90 -3.48 8.81
CA GLN A 376 8.37 -2.90 10.04
C GLN A 376 7.07 -3.59 10.46
N PHE A 377 6.22 -3.99 9.51
CA PHE A 377 5.01 -4.75 9.79
C PHE A 377 5.30 -6.08 10.51
N LEU A 378 6.25 -6.86 10.00
CA LEU A 378 6.63 -8.16 10.57
C LEU A 378 7.30 -8.03 11.95
N ILE A 379 8.04 -6.95 12.18
CA ILE A 379 8.61 -6.63 13.49
C ILE A 379 7.49 -6.29 14.49
N SER A 380 6.58 -5.41 14.11
CA SER A 380 5.51 -4.91 14.98
C SER A 380 4.45 -5.95 15.31
N THR A 381 4.13 -6.83 14.36
CA THR A 381 3.15 -7.91 14.56
C THR A 381 3.75 -9.19 15.15
N TRP A 382 5.08 -9.23 15.33
CA TRP A 382 5.82 -10.40 15.81
C TRP A 382 5.63 -11.67 14.97
N SER A 383 5.22 -11.52 13.71
CA SER A 383 4.92 -12.65 12.83
C SER A 383 6.19 -13.35 12.30
N ALA A 384 7.24 -12.57 12.00
CA ALA A 384 8.55 -13.07 11.54
C ALA A 384 9.64 -12.03 11.82
N ARG A 385 9.72 -11.60 13.09
CA ARG A 385 10.53 -10.46 13.51
C ARG A 385 12.03 -10.64 13.23
N ASP A 386 12.59 -11.76 13.62
CA ASP A 386 14.00 -12.12 13.39
C ASP A 386 14.37 -12.09 11.91
N TYR A 387 13.50 -12.62 11.05
CA TYR A 387 13.66 -12.56 9.60
C TYR A 387 13.67 -11.12 9.09
N ALA A 388 12.72 -10.29 9.52
CA ALA A 388 12.62 -8.90 9.09
C ALA A 388 13.82 -8.05 9.55
N GLU A 389 14.25 -8.20 10.81
CA GLU A 389 15.45 -7.55 11.35
C GLU A 389 16.69 -7.92 10.51
N MET A 390 16.86 -9.22 10.19
CA MET A 390 17.94 -9.69 9.32
C MET A 390 17.87 -9.07 7.91
N ARG A 391 16.68 -8.98 7.29
CA ARG A 391 16.51 -8.43 5.94
C ARG A 391 16.87 -6.95 5.88
N ILE A 392 16.42 -6.14 6.83
CA ILE A 392 16.77 -4.71 6.91
C ILE A 392 18.28 -4.53 7.04
N THR A 393 18.90 -5.22 8.01
CA THR A 393 20.34 -5.13 8.23
C THR A 393 21.09 -5.53 6.96
N LYS A 394 20.68 -6.63 6.31
CA LYS A 394 21.37 -7.14 5.13
C LYS A 394 21.30 -6.17 3.94
N HIS A 395 20.11 -5.65 3.61
CA HIS A 395 19.99 -4.69 2.50
C HIS A 395 20.64 -3.33 2.82
N SER A 396 20.65 -2.92 4.10
CA SER A 396 21.40 -1.72 4.51
C SER A 396 22.91 -1.91 4.33
N GLU A 397 23.48 -3.03 4.76
CA GLU A 397 24.90 -3.36 4.57
C GLU A 397 25.27 -3.48 3.09
N ASP A 398 24.42 -4.15 2.30
CA ASP A 398 24.64 -4.34 0.87
C ASP A 398 24.58 -3.01 0.12
N PHE A 399 23.65 -2.13 0.47
CA PHE A 399 23.58 -0.76 -0.04
C PHE A 399 24.86 0.02 0.29
N LEU A 400 25.27 0.06 1.56
CA LEU A 400 26.44 0.83 1.99
C LEU A 400 27.72 0.35 1.30
N LYS A 401 27.93 -0.97 1.23
CA LYS A 401 29.08 -1.56 0.57
C LYS A 401 29.08 -1.30 -0.95
N LEU A 402 27.92 -1.39 -1.60
CA LEU A 402 27.82 -1.07 -3.02
C LEU A 402 28.05 0.42 -3.29
N HIS A 403 27.60 1.31 -2.40
CA HIS A 403 27.89 2.73 -2.49
C HIS A 403 29.40 3.00 -2.39
N GLU A 404 30.12 2.36 -1.45
CA GLU A 404 31.59 2.45 -1.37
C GLU A 404 32.27 2.01 -2.67
N ILE A 405 31.82 0.88 -3.24
CA ILE A 405 32.30 0.37 -4.53
C ILE A 405 32.09 1.40 -5.65
N ILE A 406 30.93 2.05 -5.70
CA ILE A 406 30.63 3.09 -6.68
C ILE A 406 31.55 4.30 -6.49
N VAL A 407 31.76 4.76 -5.26
CA VAL A 407 32.66 5.89 -4.97
C VAL A 407 34.10 5.57 -5.38
N GLU A 408 34.58 4.36 -5.14
CA GLU A 408 35.91 3.93 -5.59
C GLU A 408 35.99 3.81 -7.11
N TYR A 409 34.97 3.26 -7.77
CA TYR A 409 34.89 3.19 -9.22
C TYR A 409 34.94 4.59 -9.84
N LYS A 410 34.20 5.57 -9.29
CA LYS A 410 34.22 6.97 -9.76
C LYS A 410 35.61 7.61 -9.65
N LYS A 411 36.47 7.15 -8.74
CA LYS A 411 37.86 7.64 -8.58
C LYS A 411 38.85 6.92 -9.49
N ASN A 412 38.71 5.61 -9.63
CA ASN A 412 39.73 4.74 -10.22
C ASN A 412 39.39 4.24 -11.63
N GLY A 413 38.14 4.36 -12.07
CA GLY A 413 37.62 3.90 -13.36
C GLY A 413 37.55 2.38 -13.53
N LYS A 414 37.78 1.60 -12.46
CA LYS A 414 37.76 0.12 -12.49
C LYS A 414 37.43 -0.47 -11.13
N LEU A 415 36.83 -1.67 -11.16
CA LEU A 415 36.62 -2.49 -9.97
C LEU A 415 37.78 -3.47 -9.77
N SER A 416 38.07 -3.80 -8.51
CA SER A 416 38.88 -4.97 -8.17
C SER A 416 38.09 -6.27 -8.43
N SER A 417 38.78 -7.41 -8.56
CA SER A 417 38.12 -8.70 -8.82
C SER A 417 37.16 -9.13 -7.70
N SER A 418 37.39 -8.70 -6.45
CA SER A 418 36.47 -8.98 -5.34
C SER A 418 35.21 -8.13 -5.43
N GLN A 419 35.33 -6.85 -5.81
CA GLN A 419 34.20 -5.94 -5.98
C GLN A 419 33.31 -6.36 -7.15
N GLN A 420 33.91 -6.79 -8.28
CA GLN A 420 33.15 -7.33 -9.40
C GLN A 420 32.33 -8.55 -8.99
N LYS A 421 32.96 -9.54 -8.33
CA LYS A 421 32.25 -10.73 -7.82
C LYS A 421 31.13 -10.38 -6.85
N TYR A 422 31.34 -9.36 -6.02
CA TYR A 422 30.33 -8.90 -5.08
C TYR A 422 29.14 -8.26 -5.78
N PHE A 423 29.39 -7.39 -6.77
CA PHE A 423 28.34 -6.81 -7.60
C PHE A 423 27.55 -7.90 -8.36
N ASP A 424 28.24 -8.86 -8.97
CA ASP A 424 27.59 -9.95 -9.71
C ASP A 424 26.71 -10.80 -8.79
N TYR A 425 27.16 -11.06 -7.55
CA TYR A 425 26.38 -11.75 -6.52
C TYR A 425 25.10 -10.98 -6.14
N LEU A 426 25.21 -9.67 -5.88
CA LEU A 426 24.04 -8.84 -5.57
C LEU A 426 23.07 -8.78 -6.74
N PHE A 427 23.59 -8.60 -7.95
CA PHE A 427 22.78 -8.55 -9.15
C PHE A 427 22.01 -9.87 -9.37
N ASP A 428 22.63 -11.04 -9.20
CA ASP A 428 21.91 -12.30 -9.37
C ASP A 428 20.82 -12.50 -8.30
N ARG A 429 21.11 -12.11 -7.05
CA ARG A 429 20.18 -12.23 -5.92
C ARG A 429 18.97 -11.28 -6.06
N ASP A 430 19.22 -10.01 -6.38
CA ASP A 430 18.26 -8.91 -6.27
C ASP A 430 18.06 -8.15 -7.59
N ARG A 431 17.81 -8.88 -8.69
CA ARG A 431 17.56 -8.34 -10.05
C ARG A 431 16.13 -7.87 -10.34
N ILE A 432 15.41 -7.32 -9.37
CA ILE A 432 14.08 -6.74 -9.60
C ILE A 432 14.18 -5.40 -10.34
N PHE A 433 13.10 -4.97 -11.02
CA PHE A 433 13.05 -3.68 -11.74
C PHE A 433 14.24 -3.44 -12.71
N PRO A 434 14.34 -4.19 -13.83
CA PRO A 434 15.37 -3.92 -14.83
C PRO A 434 15.23 -2.55 -15.51
N GLU A 435 14.06 -1.91 -15.43
CA GLU A 435 13.79 -0.55 -15.91
C GLU A 435 14.18 0.55 -14.92
N VAL A 436 14.76 0.20 -13.75
CA VAL A 436 15.14 1.20 -12.75
C VAL A 436 16.09 2.24 -13.34
N ASP A 437 15.76 3.52 -13.17
CA ASP A 437 16.53 4.63 -13.72
C ASP A 437 17.10 5.49 -12.57
N PRO A 438 18.43 5.68 -12.49
CA PRO A 438 19.04 6.57 -11.51
C PRO A 438 18.45 7.99 -11.50
N GLY A 439 17.99 8.49 -12.64
CA GLY A 439 17.37 9.79 -12.79
C GLY A 439 16.08 9.97 -11.99
N TRP A 440 15.46 8.90 -11.49
CA TRP A 440 14.31 9.02 -10.58
C TRP A 440 14.67 9.63 -9.23
N TRP A 441 15.94 9.56 -8.82
CA TRP A 441 16.44 10.17 -7.59
C TRP A 441 16.96 11.60 -7.78
N ARG A 442 16.88 12.16 -9.00
CA ARG A 442 17.27 13.55 -9.29
C ARG A 442 16.21 14.50 -8.73
N GLU A 443 16.64 15.48 -7.94
CA GLU A 443 15.78 16.60 -7.56
C GLU A 443 15.49 17.45 -8.81
N THR A 444 14.28 17.37 -9.34
CA THR A 444 13.82 18.31 -10.36
C THR A 444 13.44 19.61 -9.68
N LYS A 445 14.23 20.67 -9.86
CA LYS A 445 13.77 22.04 -9.58
C LYS A 445 12.50 22.27 -10.41
N ILE A 446 11.37 22.43 -9.75
CA ILE A 446 10.15 22.86 -10.42
C ILE A 446 10.44 24.27 -10.95
N LYS A 447 10.41 24.46 -12.27
CA LYS A 447 10.19 25.79 -12.81
C LYS A 447 8.76 26.15 -12.45
N GLU A 448 8.61 27.14 -11.59
CA GLU A 448 7.33 27.82 -11.38
C GLU A 448 7.03 28.56 -12.69
N ASP A 449 6.20 27.96 -13.54
CA ASP A 449 5.55 28.65 -14.67
C ASP A 449 4.10 28.98 -14.30
#